data_AF-A0A661W459-F1
#
_entry.id   AF-A0A661W459-F1
#
_cell.length_a   1.000
_cell.length_b   1.000
_cell.length_c   1.000
_cell.angle_alpha   90.00
_cell.angle_beta   90.00
_cell.angle_gamma   90.00
#
_symmetry.space_group_name_H-M   'P 1'
#
loop_
_entity.id
_entity.type
_entity.pdbx_description
1 polymer ?
#
loop_
_entity_poly.entity_id
_entity_poly.type
_entity_poly.pdbx_seq_one_letter_code
_entity_poly.pdbx_strand_id
1 'polypeptide(L)'
;MRKLVVWIAVGLILVLITLIPPGLVTSQQPSLPAECEELAFSIEEDFLTYGPEPPDGNPIISDGDLLGPNCVVCARNLDLVGLFDVPADLGLDAADVIDVEGYLVAFSTELNSPNVGQFTAGDLLVTDGNIIPNVALTDPFGAGYDIGLDALHFVGAMDNILAFLDEAKQMTRDDWLASPGTLAQMLARYEVDIWFSTEETFKIVDVPVFLDGDLLSARDGVIVAGNNDLLPLSVPAGIPNRGVDFGLDAVTGNRAGDEGWIRFSTELLYEDELNFTDGDVLKYGNGVIRTNQSLVLCFEPKADFLGLDALHMALEERPTRLYVPVILKIVEEAFQ
;
A
#
# COMPACT_ATOMS: atom_id res chain seq x y z
N MET A 1 -52.64 -35.95 -28.92
CA MET A 1 -52.69 -34.47 -29.11
C MET A 1 -52.11 -33.70 -27.93
N ARG A 2 -52.56 -33.92 -26.68
CA ARG A 2 -52.08 -33.16 -25.51
C ARG A 2 -50.56 -33.19 -25.27
N LYS A 3 -49.89 -34.33 -25.46
CA LYS A 3 -48.42 -34.43 -25.33
C LYS A 3 -47.66 -33.62 -26.39
N LEU A 4 -48.15 -33.62 -27.64
CA LEU A 4 -47.52 -32.89 -28.75
C LEU A 4 -47.56 -31.38 -28.52
N VAL A 5 -48.66 -30.87 -27.96
CA VAL A 5 -48.83 -29.46 -27.61
C VAL A 5 -47.87 -29.03 -26.50
N VAL A 6 -47.63 -29.90 -25.50
CA VAL A 6 -46.64 -29.61 -24.44
C VAL A 6 -45.21 -29.53 -25.01
N TRP A 7 -44.84 -30.45 -25.91
CA TRP A 7 -43.51 -30.42 -26.52
C TRP A 7 -43.28 -29.18 -27.40
N ILE A 8 -44.30 -28.74 -28.14
CA ILE A 8 -44.23 -27.52 -28.93
C ILE A 8 -44.15 -26.28 -28.02
N ALA A 9 -44.92 -26.23 -26.93
CA ALA A 9 -44.88 -25.13 -25.98
C ALA A 9 -43.53 -25.03 -25.26
N VAL A 10 -42.94 -26.15 -24.84
CA VAL A 10 -41.61 -26.19 -24.20
C VAL A 10 -40.52 -25.77 -25.19
N GLY A 11 -40.60 -26.23 -26.45
CA GLY A 11 -39.66 -25.82 -27.49
C GLY A 11 -39.74 -24.31 -27.78
N LEU A 12 -40.94 -23.74 -27.82
CA LEU A 12 -41.15 -22.29 -27.99
C LEU A 12 -40.60 -21.47 -26.82
N ILE A 13 -40.79 -21.95 -25.58
CA ILE A 13 -40.25 -21.29 -24.38
C ILE A 13 -38.71 -21.30 -24.41
N LEU A 14 -38.09 -22.42 -24.78
CA LEU A 14 -36.63 -22.52 -24.89
C LEU A 14 -36.07 -21.57 -25.96
N VAL A 15 -36.75 -21.44 -27.11
CA VAL A 15 -36.35 -20.48 -28.15
C VAL A 15 -36.54 -19.03 -27.69
N LEU A 16 -37.60 -18.74 -26.93
CA LEU A 16 -37.82 -17.41 -26.34
C LEU A 16 -36.74 -17.04 -25.30
N ILE A 17 -36.25 -18.00 -24.52
CA ILE A 17 -35.15 -17.79 -23.57
C ILE A 17 -33.83 -17.47 -24.30
N THR A 18 -33.57 -18.10 -25.47
CA THR A 18 -32.38 -17.80 -26.28
C THR A 18 -32.42 -16.46 -27.02
N LEU A 19 -33.60 -15.82 -27.07
CA LEU A 19 -33.80 -14.51 -27.70
C LEU A 19 -33.74 -13.35 -26.69
N ILE A 20 -33.52 -13.65 -25.41
CA ILE A 20 -33.19 -12.63 -24.42
C ILE A 20 -31.73 -12.25 -24.68
N PRO A 21 -31.43 -11.02 -25.15
CA PRO A 21 -30.05 -10.57 -25.25
C PRO A 21 -29.42 -10.70 -23.86
N PRO A 22 -28.16 -11.17 -23.74
CA PRO A 22 -27.49 -11.15 -22.46
C PRO A 22 -27.64 -9.74 -21.90
N GLY A 23 -28.26 -9.62 -20.74
CA GLY A 23 -28.25 -8.36 -20.02
C GLY A 23 -26.78 -7.96 -19.90
N LEU A 24 -26.47 -6.71 -20.23
CA LEU A 24 -25.18 -6.14 -19.85
C LEU A 24 -25.09 -6.35 -18.34
N VAL A 25 -24.24 -7.29 -17.91
CA VAL A 25 -23.71 -7.26 -16.56
C VAL A 25 -22.92 -5.97 -16.55
N THR A 26 -23.52 -4.92 -16.00
CA THR A 26 -22.75 -3.76 -15.58
C THR A 26 -21.81 -4.32 -14.53
N SER A 27 -20.58 -4.63 -14.90
CA SER A 27 -19.51 -4.69 -13.90
C SER A 27 -19.58 -3.34 -13.22
N GLN A 28 -20.04 -3.29 -11.98
CA GLN A 28 -19.62 -2.19 -11.12
C GLN A 28 -18.11 -2.15 -11.27
N GLN A 29 -17.55 -0.98 -11.60
CA GLN A 29 -16.11 -0.82 -11.45
C GLN A 29 -15.77 -1.31 -10.04
N PRO A 30 -14.76 -2.18 -9.89
CA PRO A 30 -14.30 -2.52 -8.56
C PRO A 30 -13.99 -1.22 -7.83
N SER A 31 -14.38 -1.16 -6.57
CA SER A 31 -14.11 -0.06 -5.64
C SER A 31 -13.75 -0.69 -4.32
N LEU A 32 -12.81 -0.12 -3.59
CA LEU A 32 -12.52 -0.55 -2.24
C LEU A 32 -13.66 -0.16 -1.29
N PRO A 33 -13.85 -0.86 -0.17
CA PRO A 33 -14.65 -0.37 0.94
C PRO A 33 -14.18 1.04 1.35
N ALA A 34 -15.12 1.95 1.63
CA ALA A 34 -14.81 3.35 1.89
C ALA A 34 -13.91 3.55 3.12
N GLU A 35 -14.01 2.64 4.10
CA GLU A 35 -13.22 2.68 5.32
C GLU A 35 -11.71 2.44 5.06
N CYS A 36 -11.37 1.84 3.93
CA CYS A 36 -9.99 1.60 3.51
C CYS A 36 -9.27 2.87 3.05
N GLU A 37 -10.00 3.97 2.85
CA GLU A 37 -9.42 5.30 2.65
C GLU A 37 -8.75 5.80 3.93
N GLU A 38 -9.28 5.46 5.11
CA GLU A 38 -8.73 5.95 6.38
C GLU A 38 -7.51 5.16 6.85
N LEU A 39 -7.54 3.84 6.63
CA LEU A 39 -6.51 2.90 7.05
C LEU A 39 -6.61 1.65 6.16
N ALA A 40 -5.49 1.23 5.61
CA ALA A 40 -5.34 -0.09 5.02
C ALA A 40 -3.97 -0.66 5.38
N PHE A 41 -3.84 -1.97 5.53
CA PHE A 41 -2.58 -2.60 5.94
C PHE A 41 -2.52 -4.07 5.52
N SER A 42 -1.32 -4.64 5.46
CA SER A 42 -1.09 -6.09 5.33
C SER A 42 -0.34 -6.62 6.55
N ILE A 43 -0.13 -7.92 6.62
CA ILE A 43 0.46 -8.64 7.75
C ILE A 43 1.46 -9.68 7.22
N GLU A 44 2.40 -10.12 8.04
CA GLU A 44 3.53 -11.00 7.66
C GLU A 44 3.17 -12.47 7.54
N GLU A 45 2.08 -12.92 8.18
CA GLU A 45 1.73 -14.34 8.22
C GLU A 45 0.25 -14.62 7.97
N ASP A 46 -0.04 -15.50 7.00
CA ASP A 46 -1.34 -16.12 6.83
C ASP A 46 -2.01 -16.53 8.15
N PHE A 47 -3.29 -16.17 8.33
CA PHE A 47 -4.03 -16.60 9.51
C PHE A 47 -5.47 -17.02 9.22
N LEU A 48 -5.99 -17.83 10.14
CA LEU A 48 -7.41 -18.20 10.16
C LEU A 48 -8.17 -17.23 11.08
N THR A 49 -9.19 -16.56 10.55
CA THR A 49 -10.12 -15.75 11.35
C THR A 49 -11.22 -16.59 12.00
N TYR A 50 -11.56 -16.31 13.27
CA TYR A 50 -12.79 -16.83 13.89
C TYR A 50 -14.02 -15.94 13.66
N GLY A 51 -13.81 -14.71 13.20
CA GLY A 51 -14.87 -13.77 12.89
C GLY A 51 -14.34 -12.33 12.78
N PRO A 52 -15.05 -11.45 12.05
CA PRO A 52 -16.23 -11.76 11.23
C PRO A 52 -15.90 -12.62 10.01
N GLU A 53 -16.89 -13.38 9.52
CA GLU A 53 -16.74 -14.14 8.26
C GLU A 53 -16.49 -13.15 7.10
N PRO A 54 -15.39 -13.30 6.35
CA PRO A 54 -15.12 -12.42 5.22
C PRO A 54 -16.22 -12.47 4.15
N PRO A 55 -16.41 -11.40 3.35
CA PRO A 55 -17.53 -11.32 2.39
C PRO A 55 -17.58 -12.45 1.35
N ASP A 56 -16.43 -13.04 1.03
CA ASP A 56 -16.29 -14.17 0.11
C ASP A 56 -16.46 -15.55 0.77
N GLY A 57 -16.61 -15.59 2.10
CA GLY A 57 -16.72 -16.81 2.90
C GLY A 57 -15.42 -17.58 3.09
N ASN A 58 -14.27 -17.05 2.64
CA ASN A 58 -12.97 -17.67 2.88
C ASN A 58 -12.40 -17.21 4.23
N PRO A 59 -12.28 -18.08 5.24
CA PRO A 59 -11.80 -17.69 6.57
C PRO A 59 -10.27 -17.57 6.67
N ILE A 60 -9.55 -17.87 5.58
CA ILE A 60 -8.12 -17.60 5.50
C ILE A 60 -7.94 -16.15 5.07
N ILE A 61 -7.20 -15.40 5.87
CA ILE A 61 -6.65 -14.09 5.53
C ILE A 61 -5.19 -14.34 5.21
N SER A 62 -4.72 -13.92 4.04
CA SER A 62 -3.32 -14.10 3.68
C SER A 62 -2.47 -12.88 4.03
N ASP A 63 -1.16 -13.09 4.04
CA ASP A 63 -0.13 -12.06 4.10
C ASP A 63 -0.15 -11.08 2.90
N GLY A 64 -0.91 -11.42 1.85
CA GLY A 64 -1.14 -10.58 0.68
C GLY A 64 -2.49 -9.87 0.65
N ASP A 65 -3.36 -10.07 1.65
CA ASP A 65 -4.65 -9.41 1.70
C ASP A 65 -4.53 -7.98 2.26
N LEU A 66 -5.11 -7.01 1.57
CA LEU A 66 -5.20 -5.65 2.10
C LEU A 66 -6.37 -5.58 3.09
N LEU A 67 -6.07 -5.34 4.36
CA LEU A 67 -7.01 -5.28 5.48
C LEU A 67 -7.31 -3.83 5.86
N GLY A 68 -8.48 -3.61 6.46
CA GLY A 68 -8.95 -2.29 6.86
C GLY A 68 -9.56 -2.28 8.25
N PRO A 69 -9.96 -1.09 8.74
CA PRO A 69 -10.58 -0.95 10.03
C PRO A 69 -11.93 -1.68 10.07
N ASN A 70 -12.41 -2.00 11.27
CA ASN A 70 -13.67 -2.72 11.49
C ASN A 70 -13.72 -4.10 10.80
N CYS A 71 -12.56 -4.73 10.62
CA CYS A 71 -12.39 -6.10 10.17
C CYS A 71 -12.84 -6.31 8.73
N VAL A 72 -12.64 -5.27 7.93
CA VAL A 72 -12.92 -5.27 6.52
C VAL A 72 -11.70 -5.80 5.79
N VAL A 73 -11.92 -6.76 4.89
CA VAL A 73 -10.93 -7.09 3.86
C VAL A 73 -11.13 -6.08 2.73
N CYS A 74 -10.20 -5.14 2.58
CA CYS A 74 -10.24 -4.10 1.56
C CYS A 74 -10.12 -4.69 0.17
N ALA A 75 -9.16 -5.60 -0.02
CA ALA A 75 -8.95 -6.36 -1.24
C ALA A 75 -8.26 -7.68 -0.91
N ARG A 76 -8.59 -8.74 -1.64
CA ARG A 76 -7.79 -9.96 -1.59
C ARG A 76 -6.52 -9.78 -2.41
N ASN A 77 -5.44 -10.51 -2.08
CA ASN A 77 -4.22 -10.47 -2.91
C ASN A 77 -4.53 -10.75 -4.38
N LEU A 78 -5.35 -11.79 -4.62
CA LEU A 78 -5.81 -12.19 -5.96
C LEU A 78 -6.55 -11.07 -6.71
N ASP A 79 -7.23 -10.17 -6.01
CA ASP A 79 -7.90 -9.03 -6.63
C ASP A 79 -6.90 -7.91 -6.97
N LEU A 80 -5.84 -7.74 -6.18
CA LEU A 80 -4.76 -6.78 -6.45
C LEU A 80 -3.89 -7.21 -7.63
N VAL A 81 -3.46 -8.48 -7.66
CA VAL A 81 -2.61 -9.01 -8.73
C VAL A 81 -3.40 -9.43 -9.98
N GLY A 82 -4.74 -9.41 -9.92
CA GLY A 82 -5.61 -9.97 -10.96
C GLY A 82 -5.46 -9.35 -12.35
N LEU A 83 -5.15 -8.05 -12.46
CA LEU A 83 -4.90 -7.40 -13.75
C LEU A 83 -3.58 -7.84 -14.42
N PHE A 84 -2.69 -8.48 -13.66
CA PHE A 84 -1.44 -9.02 -14.15
C PHE A 84 -1.54 -10.51 -14.53
N ASP A 85 -2.75 -11.07 -14.65
CA ASP A 85 -2.96 -12.48 -14.99
C ASP A 85 -2.21 -13.46 -14.04
N VAL A 86 -2.13 -13.11 -12.75
CA VAL A 86 -1.51 -13.93 -11.70
C VAL A 86 -2.62 -14.67 -10.95
N PRO A 87 -2.64 -16.02 -10.97
CA PRO A 87 -3.70 -16.82 -10.34
C PRO A 87 -3.30 -17.35 -8.94
N ALA A 88 -2.38 -16.69 -8.26
CA ALA A 88 -1.79 -17.12 -7.00
C ALA A 88 -1.63 -15.93 -6.05
N ASP A 89 -1.60 -16.25 -4.76
CA ASP A 89 -1.20 -15.31 -3.73
C ASP A 89 0.30 -15.07 -3.79
N LEU A 90 0.71 -13.81 -3.78
CA LEU A 90 2.12 -13.40 -3.83
C LEU A 90 2.57 -12.63 -2.59
N GLY A 91 1.74 -12.49 -1.55
CA GLY A 91 2.04 -11.61 -0.42
C GLY A 91 1.95 -10.12 -0.79
N LEU A 92 2.15 -9.25 0.19
CA LEU A 92 2.25 -7.80 0.02
C LEU A 92 3.33 -7.23 0.94
N ASP A 93 4.33 -6.60 0.36
CA ASP A 93 5.45 -6.00 1.13
C ASP A 93 5.34 -4.48 1.21
N ALA A 94 4.37 -3.90 0.49
CA ALA A 94 4.11 -2.48 0.57
C ALA A 94 2.73 -2.19 -0.01
N ALA A 95 2.07 -1.17 0.53
CA ALA A 95 0.81 -0.69 -0.06
C ALA A 95 0.56 0.79 0.27
N ASP A 96 0.01 1.50 -0.71
CA ASP A 96 -0.52 2.83 -0.58
C ASP A 96 -1.85 2.95 -1.33
N VAL A 97 -2.93 3.22 -0.60
CA VAL A 97 -4.26 3.44 -1.18
C VAL A 97 -4.34 4.86 -1.73
N ILE A 98 -4.48 4.98 -3.05
CA ILE A 98 -4.51 6.27 -3.76
C ILE A 98 -5.95 6.75 -3.96
N ASP A 99 -6.84 5.87 -4.42
CA ASP A 99 -8.25 6.18 -4.66
C ASP A 99 -9.13 4.95 -4.43
N VAL A 100 -10.00 5.02 -3.41
CA VAL A 100 -10.93 3.93 -3.08
C VAL A 100 -12.06 3.78 -4.11
N GLU A 101 -12.56 4.87 -4.68
CA GLU A 101 -13.64 4.84 -5.67
C GLU A 101 -13.13 4.29 -7.00
N GLY A 102 -11.90 4.64 -7.37
CA GLY A 102 -11.20 4.16 -8.56
C GLY A 102 -10.56 2.78 -8.43
N TYR A 103 -10.55 2.19 -7.22
CA TYR A 103 -9.77 0.98 -6.89
C TYR A 103 -8.31 1.13 -7.32
N LEU A 104 -7.68 2.22 -6.90
CA LEU A 104 -6.29 2.54 -7.22
C LEU A 104 -5.43 2.34 -5.97
N VAL A 105 -4.71 1.22 -5.95
CA VAL A 105 -3.76 0.83 -4.91
C VAL A 105 -2.41 0.65 -5.58
N ALA A 106 -1.40 1.31 -5.03
CA ALA A 106 -0.01 1.08 -5.40
C ALA A 106 0.60 0.12 -4.37
N PHE A 107 1.33 -0.91 -4.80
CA PHE A 107 1.76 -2.00 -3.92
C PHE A 107 3.01 -2.74 -4.42
N SER A 108 3.62 -3.52 -3.54
CA SER A 108 4.71 -4.47 -3.78
C SER A 108 4.23 -5.89 -3.43
N THR A 109 5.00 -6.94 -3.76
CA THR A 109 4.66 -8.33 -3.43
C THR A 109 5.88 -9.11 -2.95
N GLU A 110 5.76 -9.92 -1.90
CA GLU A 110 6.81 -10.82 -1.38
C GLU A 110 7.42 -11.73 -2.46
N LEU A 111 6.58 -12.17 -3.41
CA LEU A 111 6.98 -13.15 -4.42
C LEU A 111 6.97 -12.56 -5.83
N ASN A 112 8.02 -12.90 -6.59
CA ASN A 112 8.07 -12.63 -8.02
C ASN A 112 6.86 -13.22 -8.76
N SER A 113 6.43 -12.55 -9.84
CA SER A 113 5.40 -13.10 -10.72
C SER A 113 5.79 -14.50 -11.23
N PRO A 114 4.84 -15.46 -11.24
CA PRO A 114 5.06 -16.75 -11.89
C PRO A 114 5.18 -16.63 -13.42
N ASN A 115 4.74 -15.50 -13.99
CA ASN A 115 4.88 -15.21 -15.41
C ASN A 115 6.28 -14.63 -15.68
N VAL A 116 7.10 -15.41 -16.36
CA VAL A 116 8.53 -15.09 -16.58
C VAL A 116 8.72 -13.69 -17.16
N GLY A 117 9.45 -12.85 -16.41
CA GLY A 117 9.84 -11.50 -16.83
C GLY A 117 8.76 -10.43 -16.70
N GLN A 118 7.61 -10.75 -16.10
CA GLN A 118 6.51 -9.80 -15.95
C GLN A 118 6.82 -8.70 -14.92
N PHE A 119 7.09 -9.10 -13.68
CA PHE A 119 7.55 -8.24 -12.59
C PHE A 119 8.27 -9.09 -11.55
N THR A 120 9.03 -8.44 -10.67
CA THR A 120 9.72 -9.04 -9.54
C THR A 120 9.15 -8.53 -8.21
N ALA A 121 9.52 -9.16 -7.10
CA ALA A 121 8.98 -8.84 -5.77
C ALA A 121 9.14 -7.36 -5.41
N GLY A 122 10.31 -6.76 -5.69
CA GLY A 122 10.56 -5.35 -5.41
C GLY A 122 9.98 -4.34 -6.41
N ASP A 123 9.28 -4.78 -7.45
CA ASP A 123 8.68 -3.88 -8.45
C ASP A 123 7.41 -3.22 -7.86
N LEU A 124 7.26 -1.92 -8.06
CA LEU A 124 6.05 -1.19 -7.71
C LEU A 124 4.94 -1.47 -8.74
N LEU A 125 3.86 -2.08 -8.27
CA LEU A 125 2.66 -2.39 -9.03
C LEU A 125 1.55 -1.39 -8.69
N VAL A 126 0.64 -1.17 -9.62
CA VAL A 126 -0.60 -0.44 -9.34
C VAL A 126 -1.78 -1.18 -9.96
N THR A 127 -2.92 -1.21 -9.27
CA THR A 127 -4.17 -1.86 -9.71
C THR A 127 -4.81 -1.27 -10.96
N ASP A 128 -4.12 -0.38 -11.68
CA ASP A 128 -4.47 0.06 -13.02
C ASP A 128 -3.59 -0.58 -14.13
N GLY A 129 -2.65 -1.44 -13.75
CA GLY A 129 -1.73 -2.16 -14.63
C GLY A 129 -0.33 -1.55 -14.75
N ASN A 130 -0.01 -0.48 -14.03
CA ASN A 130 1.37 0.04 -13.98
C ASN A 130 2.33 -0.99 -13.36
N ILE A 131 3.55 -1.03 -13.91
CA ILE A 131 4.70 -1.74 -13.35
C ILE A 131 5.89 -0.78 -13.42
N ILE A 132 6.37 -0.33 -12.27
CA ILE A 132 7.56 0.51 -12.13
C ILE A 132 8.64 -0.35 -11.47
N PRO A 133 9.70 -0.74 -12.19
CA PRO A 133 10.67 -1.68 -11.65
C PRO A 133 11.43 -1.12 -10.46
N ASN A 134 11.82 -1.99 -9.53
CA ASN A 134 12.65 -1.62 -8.37
C ASN A 134 13.91 -0.84 -8.79
N VAL A 135 14.53 -1.30 -9.87
CA VAL A 135 15.72 -0.68 -10.49
C VAL A 135 15.46 0.78 -10.88
N ALA A 136 14.24 1.14 -11.29
CA ALA A 136 13.88 2.51 -11.63
C ALA A 136 13.71 3.39 -10.39
N LEU A 137 13.17 2.84 -9.29
CA LEU A 137 13.07 3.52 -7.98
C LEU A 137 14.46 3.80 -7.39
N THR A 138 15.37 2.84 -7.49
CA THR A 138 16.73 2.91 -6.92
C THR A 138 17.78 3.48 -7.86
N ASP A 139 17.42 3.83 -9.10
CA ASP A 139 18.33 4.40 -10.10
C ASP A 139 19.10 5.64 -9.61
N PRO A 140 18.48 6.61 -8.89
CA PRO A 140 19.20 7.77 -8.37
C PRO A 140 20.34 7.41 -7.40
N PHE A 141 20.24 6.26 -6.72
CA PHE A 141 21.25 5.74 -5.80
C PHE A 141 22.28 4.85 -6.50
N GLY A 142 21.99 4.40 -7.72
CA GLY A 142 22.89 3.59 -8.55
C GLY A 142 22.94 2.11 -8.16
N ALA A 143 21.87 1.57 -7.59
CA ALA A 143 21.79 0.15 -7.23
C ALA A 143 21.93 -0.76 -8.46
N GLY A 144 21.10 -0.54 -9.49
CA GLY A 144 21.21 -1.20 -10.80
C GLY A 144 20.79 -2.66 -10.83
N TYR A 145 20.16 -3.16 -9.77
CA TYR A 145 19.50 -4.47 -9.67
C TYR A 145 18.30 -4.34 -8.74
N ASP A 146 17.41 -5.35 -8.77
CA ASP A 146 16.27 -5.39 -7.87
C ASP A 146 16.72 -5.76 -6.45
N ILE A 147 16.47 -4.86 -5.51
CA ILE A 147 16.88 -4.97 -4.11
C ILE A 147 15.68 -5.09 -3.15
N GLY A 148 14.49 -5.40 -3.66
CA GLY A 148 13.26 -5.51 -2.86
C GLY A 148 12.64 -4.15 -2.52
N LEU A 149 11.41 -4.18 -1.99
CA LEU A 149 10.59 -3.01 -1.70
C LEU A 149 9.63 -3.33 -0.55
N ASP A 150 9.88 -2.76 0.63
CA ASP A 150 9.15 -3.12 1.86
C ASP A 150 8.30 -1.96 2.40
N ALA A 151 8.36 -0.79 1.76
CA ALA A 151 7.47 0.29 2.09
C ALA A 151 7.26 1.21 0.91
N LEU A 152 6.10 1.84 0.86
CA LEU A 152 5.71 2.72 -0.22
C LEU A 152 4.74 3.80 0.27
N HIS A 153 4.98 5.04 -0.13
CA HIS A 153 4.02 6.14 0.05
C HIS A 153 4.20 7.20 -1.03
N PHE A 154 3.12 7.53 -1.75
CA PHE A 154 3.10 8.64 -2.70
C PHE A 154 2.98 10.00 -1.99
N VAL A 155 3.82 10.94 -2.39
CA VAL A 155 3.80 12.34 -1.95
C VAL A 155 3.47 13.23 -3.14
N GLY A 156 2.57 14.18 -2.97
CA GLY A 156 2.12 15.10 -4.01
C GLY A 156 0.62 15.39 -3.93
N ALA A 157 0.17 16.38 -4.67
CA ALA A 157 -1.26 16.63 -4.82
C ALA A 157 -1.93 15.44 -5.53
N MET A 158 -3.13 15.05 -5.10
CA MET A 158 -3.83 13.88 -5.66
C MET A 158 -3.97 13.96 -7.19
N ASP A 159 -4.40 15.11 -7.72
CA ASP A 159 -4.51 15.33 -9.18
C ASP A 159 -3.18 15.09 -9.91
N ASN A 160 -2.05 15.41 -9.28
CA ASN A 160 -0.72 15.21 -9.85
C ASN A 160 -0.29 13.75 -9.77
N ILE A 161 -0.59 13.04 -8.67
CA ILE A 161 -0.34 11.60 -8.53
C ILE A 161 -1.11 10.85 -9.62
N LEU A 162 -2.40 11.13 -9.78
CA LEU A 162 -3.23 10.53 -10.82
C LEU A 162 -2.70 10.81 -12.23
N ALA A 163 -2.31 12.07 -12.50
CA ALA A 163 -1.76 12.44 -13.80
C ALA A 163 -0.38 11.81 -14.08
N PHE A 164 0.43 11.59 -13.04
CA PHE A 164 1.68 10.83 -13.13
C PHE A 164 1.41 9.36 -13.47
N LEU A 165 0.49 8.71 -12.74
CA LEU A 165 0.14 7.29 -12.96
C LEU A 165 -0.45 7.05 -14.36
N ASP A 166 -1.24 8.00 -14.87
CA ASP A 166 -1.75 7.97 -16.25
C ASP A 166 -0.64 8.02 -17.31
N GLU A 167 0.43 8.81 -17.12
CA GLU A 167 1.59 8.83 -18.02
C GLU A 167 2.45 7.57 -17.83
N ALA A 168 2.71 7.17 -16.59
CA ALA A 168 3.50 5.98 -16.24
C ALA A 168 2.90 4.70 -16.86
N LYS A 169 1.56 4.63 -16.97
CA LYS A 169 0.84 3.48 -17.54
C LYS A 169 1.16 3.23 -19.01
N GLN A 170 1.70 4.23 -19.71
CA GLN A 170 2.13 4.11 -21.10
C GLN A 170 3.53 3.49 -21.23
N MET A 171 4.25 3.32 -20.12
CA MET A 171 5.58 2.74 -20.08
C MET A 171 5.53 1.27 -19.71
N THR A 172 6.21 0.45 -20.50
CA THR A 172 6.43 -0.95 -20.14
C THR A 172 7.61 -1.07 -19.18
N ARG A 173 7.70 -2.21 -18.48
CA ARG A 173 8.86 -2.59 -17.67
C ARG A 173 10.19 -2.41 -18.43
N ASP A 174 10.23 -2.83 -19.70
CA ASP A 174 11.44 -2.70 -20.54
C ASP A 174 11.78 -1.25 -20.88
N ASP A 175 10.77 -0.38 -21.03
CA ASP A 175 10.98 1.05 -21.30
C ASP A 175 11.68 1.75 -20.12
N TRP A 176 11.27 1.41 -18.89
CA TRP A 176 11.91 1.89 -17.66
C TRP A 176 13.37 1.45 -17.58
N LEU A 177 13.63 0.16 -17.79
CA LEU A 177 15.00 -0.40 -17.74
C LEU A 177 15.91 0.15 -18.83
N ALA A 178 15.36 0.46 -20.01
CA ALA A 178 16.12 1.04 -21.11
C ALA A 178 16.46 2.52 -20.91
N SER A 179 15.77 3.20 -19.99
CA SER A 179 15.85 4.66 -19.83
C SER A 179 16.09 5.09 -18.37
N PRO A 180 17.26 4.77 -17.77
CA PRO A 180 17.67 5.26 -16.45
C PRO A 180 17.38 6.76 -16.24
N GLY A 181 16.91 7.11 -15.05
CA GLY A 181 16.57 8.47 -14.64
C GLY A 181 15.24 9.01 -15.16
N THR A 182 14.50 8.25 -15.98
CA THR A 182 13.20 8.71 -16.50
C THR A 182 12.16 8.84 -15.40
N LEU A 183 12.12 7.91 -14.45
CA LEU A 183 11.19 7.96 -13.32
C LEU A 183 11.37 9.23 -12.50
N ALA A 184 12.59 9.51 -12.03
CA ALA A 184 12.91 10.72 -11.27
C ALA A 184 12.52 12.01 -12.03
N GLN A 185 12.76 12.07 -13.34
CA GLN A 185 12.36 13.21 -14.18
C GLN A 185 10.83 13.35 -14.30
N MET A 186 10.09 12.24 -14.39
CA MET A 186 8.63 12.26 -14.42
C MET A 186 8.06 12.71 -13.08
N LEU A 187 8.53 12.13 -11.97
CA LEU A 187 8.15 12.52 -10.61
C LEU A 187 8.37 14.03 -10.39
N ALA A 188 9.54 14.55 -10.78
CA ALA A 188 9.83 15.97 -10.70
C ALA A 188 8.91 16.84 -11.58
N ARG A 189 8.56 16.39 -12.78
CA ARG A 189 7.66 17.12 -13.69
C ARG A 189 6.25 17.26 -13.10
N TYR A 190 5.77 16.22 -12.43
CA TYR A 190 4.45 16.18 -11.82
C TYR A 190 4.43 16.72 -10.39
N GLU A 191 5.58 17.14 -9.84
CA GLU A 191 5.69 17.54 -8.43
C GLU A 191 5.20 16.42 -7.48
N VAL A 192 5.49 15.18 -7.87
CA VAL A 192 5.21 13.95 -7.10
C VAL A 192 6.54 13.39 -6.60
N ASP A 193 6.51 12.67 -5.49
CA ASP A 193 7.60 11.81 -5.05
C ASP A 193 7.03 10.46 -4.62
N ILE A 194 7.89 9.45 -4.61
CA ILE A 194 7.59 8.13 -4.06
C ILE A 194 8.59 7.93 -2.93
N TRP A 195 8.07 7.85 -1.71
CA TRP A 195 8.85 7.47 -0.56
C TRP A 195 8.81 5.95 -0.40
N PHE A 196 9.96 5.33 -0.19
CA PHE A 196 10.07 3.86 -0.13
C PHE A 196 11.22 3.38 0.75
N SER A 197 11.17 2.12 1.20
CA SER A 197 12.29 1.36 1.77
C SER A 197 12.56 0.13 0.91
N THR A 198 13.54 -0.70 1.27
CA THR A 198 13.96 -1.86 0.47
C THR A 198 14.38 -3.01 1.36
N GLU A 199 14.09 -4.25 0.95
CA GLU A 199 14.48 -5.49 1.65
C GLU A 199 15.97 -5.57 2.02
N GLU A 200 16.86 -5.10 1.15
CA GLU A 200 18.30 -5.17 1.44
C GLU A 200 19.00 -3.80 1.46
N THR A 201 19.92 -3.65 2.41
CA THR A 201 20.91 -2.56 2.41
C THR A 201 21.77 -2.52 1.12
N PHE A 202 21.72 -1.42 0.36
CA PHE A 202 22.62 -1.20 -0.78
C PHE A 202 24.01 -0.69 -0.37
N LYS A 203 25.08 -1.34 -0.86
CA LYS A 203 26.48 -1.03 -0.51
C LYS A 203 27.37 -0.88 -1.74
N ILE A 204 28.29 0.08 -1.69
CA ILE A 204 29.42 0.18 -2.62
C ILE A 204 30.71 -0.18 -1.89
N VAL A 205 31.33 -1.31 -2.24
CA VAL A 205 32.60 -1.77 -1.66
C VAL A 205 32.55 -1.72 -0.12
N ASP A 206 31.50 -2.30 0.45
CA ASP A 206 31.18 -2.38 1.89
C ASP A 206 30.80 -1.07 2.60
N VAL A 207 30.65 0.04 1.87
CA VAL A 207 30.10 1.29 2.41
C VAL A 207 28.62 1.36 2.05
N PRO A 208 27.69 1.36 3.04
CA PRO A 208 26.28 1.56 2.77
C PRO A 208 26.04 2.89 2.07
N VAL A 209 25.29 2.84 0.97
CA VAL A 209 24.74 4.02 0.30
C VAL A 209 23.45 4.42 1.01
N PHE A 210 22.59 3.43 1.28
CA PHE A 210 21.43 3.48 2.16
C PHE A 210 21.28 2.13 2.85
N LEU A 211 20.48 2.12 3.91
CA LEU A 211 20.07 0.96 4.71
C LEU A 211 18.67 0.49 4.29
N ASP A 212 18.35 -0.77 4.56
CA ASP A 212 16.98 -1.29 4.42
C ASP A 212 16.01 -0.56 5.36
N GLY A 213 16.49 -0.15 6.54
CA GLY A 213 15.77 0.73 7.45
C GLY A 213 15.74 2.23 7.10
N ASP A 214 16.17 2.65 5.91
CA ASP A 214 16.10 4.04 5.46
C ASP A 214 14.85 4.30 4.61
N LEU A 215 14.16 5.42 4.87
CA LEU A 215 13.12 5.94 3.98
C LEU A 215 13.77 6.78 2.89
N LEU A 216 13.57 6.40 1.63
CA LEU A 216 14.22 6.94 0.43
C LEU A 216 13.25 7.75 -0.42
N SER A 217 13.78 8.72 -1.18
CA SER A 217 13.04 9.47 -2.19
C SER A 217 13.42 9.01 -3.59
N ALA A 218 12.45 8.49 -4.36
CA ALA A 218 12.66 8.08 -5.75
C ALA A 218 12.84 9.28 -6.70
N ARG A 219 12.29 10.45 -6.37
CA ARG A 219 12.47 11.67 -7.17
C ARG A 219 13.87 12.25 -6.98
N ASP A 220 14.28 12.43 -5.73
CA ASP A 220 15.42 13.29 -5.39
C ASP A 220 16.70 12.48 -5.13
N GLY A 221 16.60 11.15 -4.95
CA GLY A 221 17.76 10.30 -4.70
C GLY A 221 18.43 10.60 -3.36
N VAL A 222 17.61 10.85 -2.34
CA VAL A 222 18.06 11.19 -0.98
C VAL A 222 17.41 10.27 0.04
N ILE A 223 18.07 10.07 1.17
CA ILE A 223 17.46 9.49 2.37
C ILE A 223 16.60 10.58 3.00
N VAL A 224 15.28 10.37 3.00
CA VAL A 224 14.28 11.24 3.63
C VAL A 224 14.40 11.15 5.15
N ALA A 225 14.49 9.94 5.68
CA ALA A 225 14.70 9.70 7.10
C ALA A 225 15.37 8.35 7.31
N GLY A 226 16.50 8.34 8.01
CA GLY A 226 17.12 7.10 8.44
C GLY A 226 16.54 6.59 9.74
N ASN A 227 16.82 5.34 10.06
CA ASN A 227 16.49 4.69 11.33
C ASN A 227 16.91 5.52 12.57
N ASN A 228 18.00 6.28 12.48
CA ASN A 228 18.47 7.21 13.51
C ASN A 228 17.63 8.48 13.68
N ASP A 229 16.76 8.80 12.73
CA ASP A 229 15.86 9.94 12.77
C ASP A 229 14.42 9.48 13.09
N LEU A 230 14.04 8.32 12.56
CA LEU A 230 12.76 7.67 12.80
C LEU A 230 12.58 7.23 14.26
N LEU A 231 13.63 6.68 14.89
CA LEU A 231 13.57 6.13 16.25
C LEU A 231 14.31 7.00 17.29
N PRO A 232 13.76 7.15 18.51
CA PRO A 232 14.31 8.02 19.55
C PRO A 232 15.69 7.54 20.02
N LEU A 233 16.52 8.46 20.53
CA LEU A 233 17.90 8.18 20.99
C LEU A 233 18.04 7.05 22.02
N SER A 234 16.98 6.68 22.73
CA SER A 234 16.97 5.55 23.66
C SER A 234 17.00 4.19 22.97
N VAL A 235 16.57 4.12 21.71
CA VAL A 235 16.63 2.90 20.88
C VAL A 235 17.98 2.91 20.12
N PRO A 236 18.72 1.80 20.04
CA PRO A 236 20.01 1.75 19.34
C PRO A 236 19.88 1.72 17.80
N ALA A 237 18.98 2.51 17.21
CA ALA A 237 18.64 2.49 15.79
C ALA A 237 19.55 3.37 14.92
N GLY A 238 20.05 2.80 13.82
CA GLY A 238 20.93 3.41 12.83
C GLY A 238 22.37 2.95 12.96
N ILE A 239 22.81 2.03 12.10
CA ILE A 239 24.24 1.75 11.90
C ILE A 239 24.88 2.84 11.03
N PRO A 240 26.20 3.07 11.15
CA PRO A 240 27.14 2.45 12.08
C PRO A 240 27.16 3.14 13.46
N ASN A 241 26.36 4.17 13.70
CA ASN A 241 26.56 5.11 14.80
C ASN A 241 25.82 4.76 16.10
N ARG A 242 24.63 4.13 16.01
CA ARG A 242 23.73 3.88 17.14
C ARG A 242 23.52 2.39 17.45
N GLY A 243 23.72 1.49 16.47
CA GLY A 243 24.01 0.08 16.74
C GLY A 243 23.36 -0.94 15.81
N VAL A 244 22.07 -0.78 15.52
CA VAL A 244 21.22 -1.76 14.82
C VAL A 244 20.48 -1.07 13.69
N ASP A 245 20.37 -1.75 12.56
CA ASP A 245 19.40 -1.44 11.52
C ASP A 245 18.12 -2.19 11.84
N PHE A 246 17.00 -1.48 12.03
CA PHE A 246 15.73 -2.10 12.41
C PHE A 246 14.87 -2.48 11.20
N GLY A 247 15.33 -2.23 9.97
CA GLY A 247 14.48 -2.36 8.78
C GLY A 247 13.32 -1.36 8.77
N LEU A 248 12.49 -1.43 7.73
CA LEU A 248 11.25 -0.67 7.58
C LEU A 248 10.26 -1.43 6.69
N ASP A 249 9.30 -2.13 7.30
CA ASP A 249 8.34 -2.98 6.56
C ASP A 249 7.02 -2.27 6.26
N ALA A 250 6.85 -1.05 6.76
CA ALA A 250 5.69 -0.27 6.40
C ALA A 250 5.95 1.21 6.64
N VAL A 251 5.50 2.08 5.72
CA VAL A 251 5.58 3.54 5.89
C VAL A 251 4.34 4.20 5.30
N THR A 252 3.84 5.21 5.99
CA THR A 252 2.88 6.17 5.45
C THR A 252 3.17 7.58 5.97
N GLY A 253 2.77 8.59 5.23
CA GLY A 253 2.93 10.00 5.58
C GLY A 253 1.72 10.83 5.22
N ASN A 254 1.81 12.15 5.37
CA ASN A 254 0.85 13.01 4.69
C ASN A 254 1.24 13.17 3.22
N ARG A 255 0.28 13.55 2.37
CA ARG A 255 0.55 13.78 0.95
C ARG A 255 1.43 15.01 0.68
N ALA A 256 1.67 15.87 1.68
CA ALA A 256 2.54 17.03 1.56
C ALA A 256 4.04 16.71 1.71
N GLY A 257 4.38 15.51 2.22
CA GLY A 257 5.77 15.11 2.41
C GLY A 257 6.41 15.69 3.67
N ASP A 258 5.63 15.90 4.72
CA ASP A 258 6.13 16.39 6.00
C ASP A 258 6.62 15.23 6.87
N GLU A 259 7.93 15.19 7.16
CA GLU A 259 8.56 14.12 7.97
C GLU A 259 7.88 13.88 9.33
N GLY A 260 7.39 14.94 9.99
CA GLY A 260 6.71 14.83 11.29
C GLY A 260 5.40 14.02 11.25
N TRP A 261 4.86 13.77 10.06
CA TRP A 261 3.69 12.94 9.84
C TRP A 261 4.01 11.49 9.51
N ILE A 262 5.28 11.12 9.32
CA ILE A 262 5.67 9.73 9.05
C ILE A 262 5.18 8.80 10.16
N ARG A 263 4.50 7.72 9.76
CA ARG A 263 4.17 6.54 10.56
C ARG A 263 4.78 5.33 9.88
N PHE A 264 5.26 4.39 10.67
CA PHE A 264 6.03 3.28 10.14
C PHE A 264 5.97 2.04 11.03
N SER A 265 6.30 0.89 10.47
CA SER A 265 6.69 -0.34 11.17
C SER A 265 8.16 -0.65 10.90
N THR A 266 8.72 -1.63 11.58
CA THR A 266 10.13 -2.03 11.48
C THR A 266 10.23 -3.55 11.49
N GLU A 267 11.19 -4.14 10.77
CA GLU A 267 11.45 -5.60 10.76
C GLU A 267 11.80 -6.18 12.14
N LEU A 268 12.32 -5.35 13.04
CA LEU A 268 12.79 -5.80 14.35
C LEU A 268 11.98 -5.19 15.50
N LEU A 269 11.55 -6.05 16.42
CA LEU A 269 11.06 -5.62 17.73
C LEU A 269 12.18 -5.00 18.61
N TYR A 270 11.76 -4.20 19.59
CA TYR A 270 12.64 -3.65 20.63
C TYR A 270 12.06 -3.82 22.04
N GLU A 271 12.87 -4.32 22.97
CA GLU A 271 12.49 -4.54 24.37
C GLU A 271 13.40 -3.77 25.35
N ASP A 272 12.90 -2.68 25.95
CA ASP A 272 13.50 -1.98 27.11
C ASP A 272 12.45 -1.08 27.83
N GLU A 273 12.79 0.16 28.20
CA GLU A 273 11.84 1.15 28.72
C GLU A 273 10.80 1.58 27.66
N LEU A 274 11.21 1.59 26.38
CA LEU A 274 10.30 1.66 25.23
C LEU A 274 10.16 0.25 24.67
N ASN A 275 8.93 -0.17 24.40
CA ASN A 275 8.65 -1.47 23.80
C ASN A 275 7.79 -1.28 22.56
N PHE A 276 8.17 -1.94 21.49
CA PHE A 276 7.38 -2.10 20.28
C PHE A 276 7.74 -3.43 19.60
N THR A 277 6.78 -3.98 18.87
CA THR A 277 7.01 -5.12 17.98
C THR A 277 7.19 -4.66 16.54
N ASP A 278 7.66 -5.58 15.72
CA ASP A 278 7.74 -5.51 14.26
C ASP A 278 6.38 -5.23 13.57
N GLY A 279 5.27 -5.56 14.22
CA GLY A 279 3.92 -5.26 13.72
C GLY A 279 3.26 -3.99 14.29
N ASP A 280 3.96 -3.20 15.11
CA ASP A 280 3.40 -2.01 15.76
C ASP A 280 3.59 -0.75 14.88
N VAL A 281 2.54 0.05 14.70
CA VAL A 281 2.65 1.33 14.00
C VAL A 281 3.25 2.38 14.93
N LEU A 282 4.43 2.86 14.58
CA LEU A 282 5.20 3.88 15.25
C LEU A 282 4.98 5.26 14.64
N LYS A 283 5.38 6.29 15.40
CA LYS A 283 5.43 7.68 14.96
C LYS A 283 6.87 8.17 14.90
N TYR A 284 7.18 8.95 13.85
CA TYR A 284 8.44 9.67 13.69
C TYR A 284 8.95 10.28 15.00
N GLY A 285 10.20 9.96 15.34
CA GLY A 285 10.91 10.45 16.50
C GLY A 285 10.60 9.69 17.79
N ASN A 286 9.34 9.26 18.03
CA ASN A 286 8.95 8.32 19.09
C ASN A 286 7.43 8.04 19.10
N GLY A 287 7.08 6.81 19.49
CA GLY A 287 5.80 6.45 20.11
C GLY A 287 5.00 5.44 19.30
N VAL A 288 4.52 4.39 19.96
CA VAL A 288 3.54 3.45 19.40
C VAL A 288 2.19 4.16 19.31
N ILE A 289 1.63 4.27 18.10
CA ILE A 289 0.31 4.85 17.87
C ILE A 289 -0.78 3.79 17.73
N ARG A 290 -0.42 2.60 17.23
CA ARG A 290 -1.28 1.41 17.17
C ARG A 290 -0.41 0.18 17.38
N THR A 291 -0.88 -0.75 18.19
CA THR A 291 -0.20 -2.04 18.29
C THR A 291 -0.66 -2.99 17.19
N ASN A 292 0.14 -3.99 16.82
CA ASN A 292 -0.26 -5.06 15.91
C ASN A 292 -1.59 -5.67 16.35
N GLN A 293 -1.67 -6.03 17.64
CA GLN A 293 -2.89 -6.54 18.24
C GLN A 293 -4.08 -5.60 18.03
N SER A 294 -3.91 -4.29 18.13
CA SER A 294 -5.02 -3.35 17.93
C SER A 294 -5.52 -3.27 16.49
N LEU A 295 -4.66 -3.61 15.51
CA LEU A 295 -5.02 -3.71 14.10
C LEU A 295 -5.80 -5.01 13.83
N VAL A 296 -5.29 -6.15 14.30
CA VAL A 296 -5.77 -7.47 13.88
C VAL A 296 -6.83 -8.08 14.80
N LEU A 297 -6.94 -7.64 16.06
CA LEU A 297 -7.77 -8.32 17.08
C LEU A 297 -9.24 -8.49 16.65
N CYS A 298 -9.74 -7.55 15.86
CA CYS A 298 -11.14 -7.58 15.47
C CYS A 298 -11.45 -8.68 14.42
N PHE A 299 -10.42 -9.19 13.73
CA PHE A 299 -10.50 -10.40 12.90
C PHE A 299 -10.40 -11.70 13.72
N GLU A 300 -10.33 -11.63 15.06
CA GLU A 300 -10.23 -12.79 15.94
C GLU A 300 -9.19 -13.82 15.45
N PRO A 301 -7.93 -13.42 15.21
CA PRO A 301 -6.95 -14.28 14.58
C PRO A 301 -6.64 -15.48 15.48
N LYS A 302 -6.46 -16.65 14.87
CA LYS A 302 -5.95 -17.83 15.55
C LYS A 302 -4.40 -17.85 15.58
N ALA A 303 -3.82 -16.69 15.86
CA ALA A 303 -2.40 -16.42 15.95
C ALA A 303 -2.16 -15.44 17.11
N ASP A 304 -0.97 -15.49 17.70
CA ASP A 304 -0.62 -14.62 18.84
C ASP A 304 0.01 -13.30 18.40
N PHE A 305 0.63 -13.27 17.21
CA PHE A 305 1.30 -12.13 16.59
C PHE A 305 1.35 -12.34 15.07
N LEU A 306 1.29 -11.27 14.28
CA LEU A 306 1.14 -11.34 12.82
C LEU A 306 2.01 -10.36 12.03
N GLY A 307 2.82 -9.51 12.67
CA GLY A 307 3.66 -8.59 11.90
C GLY A 307 2.92 -7.52 11.10
N LEU A 308 3.63 -6.69 10.33
CA LEU A 308 3.03 -5.63 9.50
C LEU A 308 3.90 -5.30 8.28
N ASP A 309 3.51 -5.80 7.10
CA ASP A 309 4.25 -5.61 5.84
C ASP A 309 3.71 -4.52 4.92
N ALA A 310 2.59 -3.89 5.26
CA ALA A 310 2.11 -2.77 4.47
C ALA A 310 1.26 -1.83 5.29
N LEU A 311 1.34 -0.53 5.00
CA LEU A 311 0.55 0.47 5.72
C LEU A 311 0.20 1.65 4.84
N HIS A 312 -1.10 1.90 4.74
CA HIS A 312 -1.68 3.15 4.33
C HIS A 312 -2.46 3.78 5.49
N MET A 313 -2.27 5.07 5.76
CA MET A 313 -3.14 5.84 6.65
C MET A 313 -3.44 7.20 6.07
N ALA A 314 -4.72 7.61 6.07
CA ALA A 314 -5.07 8.99 5.76
C ALA A 314 -4.63 9.92 6.89
N LEU A 315 -3.51 10.60 6.66
CA LEU A 315 -2.95 11.62 7.54
C LEU A 315 -3.27 13.00 6.99
N GLU A 316 -4.55 13.38 7.00
CA GLU A 316 -4.94 14.72 6.61
C GLU A 316 -4.51 15.74 7.67
N GLU A 317 -3.89 16.84 7.23
CA GLU A 317 -4.13 18.11 7.88
C GLU A 317 -5.60 18.43 7.67
N ARG A 318 -6.49 18.05 8.60
CA ARG A 318 -7.82 18.63 8.60
C ARG A 318 -7.60 20.13 8.73
N PRO A 319 -7.90 20.97 7.71
CA PRO A 319 -7.89 22.39 7.91
C PRO A 319 -8.87 22.59 9.06
N THR A 320 -8.38 23.11 10.18
CA THR A 320 -9.27 23.53 11.24
C THR A 320 -10.19 24.50 10.53
N ARG A 321 -11.45 24.09 10.29
CA ARG A 321 -12.51 25.04 9.98
C ARG A 321 -12.61 25.88 11.25
N LEU A 322 -11.72 26.86 11.40
CA LEU A 322 -12.07 28.07 12.10
C LEU A 322 -13.34 28.50 11.37
N TYR A 323 -14.48 28.23 11.98
CA TYR A 323 -15.73 28.84 11.62
C TYR A 323 -15.56 30.33 11.93
N VAL A 324 -14.84 31.03 11.05
CA VAL A 324 -14.69 32.48 11.03
C VAL A 324 -16.05 33.17 11.17
N PRO A 325 -17.18 32.64 10.62
CA PRO A 325 -18.50 33.21 10.88
C PRO A 325 -18.95 33.12 12.35
N VAL A 326 -18.56 32.08 13.09
CA VAL A 326 -18.95 31.90 14.50
C VAL A 326 -18.11 32.78 15.41
N ILE A 327 -16.81 32.90 15.15
CA ILE A 327 -15.93 33.80 15.92
C ILE A 327 -16.30 35.27 15.67
N LEU A 328 -16.59 35.66 14.41
CA LEU A 328 -17.06 37.03 14.12
C LEU A 328 -18.38 37.34 14.82
N LYS A 329 -19.31 36.39 14.88
CA LYS A 329 -20.59 36.59 15.57
C LYS A 329 -20.43 36.71 17.09
N ILE A 330 -19.56 35.91 17.70
CA ILE A 330 -19.26 36.00 19.14
C ILE A 330 -18.53 37.32 19.46
N VAL A 331 -17.66 37.78 18.57
CA VAL A 331 -16.97 39.07 18.72
C VAL A 331 -17.96 40.24 18.57
N GLU A 332 -18.86 40.22 17.58
CA GLU A 332 -19.90 41.26 17.46
C GLU A 332 -20.85 41.32 18.66
N GLU A 333 -21.23 40.16 19.21
CA GLU A 333 -22.09 40.09 20.40
C GLU A 333 -21.37 40.51 21.69
N ALA A 334 -20.03 40.40 21.76
CA ALA A 334 -19.23 40.84 22.89
C ALA A 334 -18.90 42.34 22.88
N PHE A 335 -19.10 43.03 21.75
CA PHE A 335 -18.87 44.46 21.56
C PHE A 335 -20.16 45.29 21.42
N GLN A 336 -21.33 44.71 21.74
CA GLN A 336 -22.60 45.42 21.95
C GLN A 336 -22.92 45.54 23.45
#